data_AF-A0A5U6K3H4-F1
#
_entry.id   AF-A0A5U6K3H4-F1
#
_cell.length_a   1.000
_cell.length_b   1.000
_cell.length_c   1.000
_cell.angle_alpha   90.00
_cell.angle_beta   90.00
_cell.angle_gamma   90.00
#
_symmetry.space_group_name_H-M   'P 1'
#
loop_
_entity.id
_entity.type
_entity.pdbx_description
1 polymer ?
#
loop_
_entity_poly.entity_id
_entity_poly.type
_entity_poly.pdbx_seq_one_letter_code
_entity_poly.pdbx_strand_id
1 'polypeptide(L)'
;MNRPSFNAAWLAFSKVNHSVADVGSIIGGNVGQNITGGYFQNACPIRMSYVLNATGFPIARNSPYAKVSGADNKLYIYRVNDMIDHLTHTMGKPDLI
;
A
#
# COMPACT_ATOMS: atom_id res chain seq x y z
N MET A 1 -14.66 -8.23 -11.68
CA MET A 1 -14.58 -6.82 -11.20
C MET A 1 -13.11 -6.58 -10.88
N ASN A 2 -12.44 -5.65 -11.56
CA ASN A 2 -10.96 -5.60 -11.58
C ASN A 2 -10.39 -4.43 -10.77
N ARG A 3 -11.25 -3.66 -10.08
CA ARG A 3 -10.90 -2.49 -9.26
C ARG A 3 -11.73 -2.50 -7.97
N PRO A 4 -11.20 -1.99 -6.85
CA PRO A 4 -11.95 -1.88 -5.60
C PRO A 4 -13.10 -0.88 -5.71
N SER A 5 -14.14 -1.08 -4.89
CA SER A 5 -15.21 -0.09 -4.77
C SER A 5 -14.68 1.17 -4.05
N PHE A 6 -15.16 2.34 -4.47
CA PHE A 6 -14.72 3.61 -3.89
C PHE A 6 -14.97 3.66 -2.37
N ASN A 7 -16.18 3.30 -1.93
CA ASN A 7 -16.53 3.34 -0.50
C ASN A 7 -15.63 2.43 0.35
N ALA A 8 -15.28 1.24 -0.15
CA ALA A 8 -14.36 0.36 0.57
C ALA A 8 -12.93 0.91 0.58
N ALA A 9 -12.47 1.48 -0.54
CA ALA A 9 -11.15 2.09 -0.63
C ALA A 9 -11.01 3.32 0.28
N TRP A 10 -12.02 4.18 0.32
CA TRP A 10 -12.06 5.37 1.19
C TRP A 10 -12.04 4.99 2.67
N LEU A 11 -12.85 4.00 3.06
CA LEU A 11 -12.88 3.48 4.43
C LEU A 11 -11.56 2.79 4.82
N ALA A 12 -10.89 2.11 3.89
CA ALA A 12 -9.58 1.54 4.15
C ALA A 12 -8.52 2.63 4.31
N PHE A 13 -8.55 3.67 3.46
CA PHE A 13 -7.60 4.77 3.52
C PHE A 13 -7.72 5.56 4.82
N SER A 14 -8.95 5.80 5.31
CA SER A 14 -9.16 6.55 6.55
C SER A 14 -8.49 5.89 7.76
N LYS A 15 -8.32 4.57 7.77
CA LYS A 15 -7.61 3.83 8.82
C LYS A 15 -6.10 4.07 8.84
N VAL A 16 -5.52 4.55 7.73
CA VAL A 16 -4.07 4.79 7.59
C VAL A 16 -3.76 6.24 7.22
N ASN A 17 -4.75 7.13 7.30
CA ASN A 17 -4.60 8.57 7.06
C ASN A 17 -4.07 9.28 8.32
N HIS A 18 -2.93 8.80 8.80
CA HIS A 18 -2.26 9.27 10.01
C HIS A 18 -0.79 9.57 9.73
N SER A 19 -0.04 9.94 10.78
CA SER A 19 1.40 10.14 10.68
C SER A 19 2.10 8.88 10.18
N VAL A 20 3.31 9.02 9.61
CA VAL A 20 4.08 7.85 9.13
C VAL A 20 4.37 6.88 10.27
N ALA A 21 4.65 7.39 11.47
CA ALA A 21 4.85 6.56 12.66
C ALA A 21 3.60 5.75 13.02
N ASP A 22 2.42 6.37 13.00
CA ASP A 22 1.15 5.67 13.26
C ASP A 22 0.86 4.60 12.21
N VAL A 23 1.14 4.89 10.93
CA VAL A 23 1.03 3.90 9.83
C VAL A 23 1.92 2.69 10.11
N GLY A 24 3.14 2.92 10.61
CA GLY A 24 4.05 1.85 11.04
C GLY A 24 3.48 1.01 12.18
N SER A 25 2.87 1.64 13.19
CA SER A 25 2.21 0.96 14.31
C SER A 25 0.97 0.16 13.87
N ILE A 26 0.16 0.70 12.96
CA ILE A 26 -1.05 0.05 12.46
C ILE A 26 -0.74 -1.20 11.64
N ILE A 27 0.27 -1.12 10.76
CA ILE A 27 0.61 -2.21 9.84
C ILE A 27 1.56 -3.23 10.50
N GLY A 28 2.49 -2.76 11.33
CA GLY A 28 3.47 -3.59 12.00
C GLY A 28 4.40 -4.34 11.05
N GLY A 29 4.99 -5.44 11.53
CA GLY A 29 5.90 -6.28 10.74
C GLY A 29 7.13 -5.53 10.21
N ASN A 30 7.60 -5.91 9.02
CA ASN A 30 8.75 -5.27 8.40
C ASN A 30 8.43 -3.83 7.97
N VAL A 31 7.18 -3.50 7.65
CA VAL A 31 6.74 -2.11 7.41
C VAL A 31 7.00 -1.24 8.64
N GLY A 32 6.50 -1.68 9.80
CA GLY A 32 6.69 -0.98 11.07
C GLY A 32 8.16 -0.84 11.45
N GLN A 33 8.94 -1.92 11.34
CA GLN A 33 10.38 -1.89 11.63
C GLN A 33 11.15 -0.90 10.75
N ASN A 34 10.86 -0.84 9.45
CA ASN A 34 11.53 0.09 8.53
C ASN A 34 11.12 1.55 8.78
N ILE A 35 9.86 1.80 9.17
CA ILE A 35 9.40 3.13 9.58
C ILE A 35 10.10 3.57 10.88
N THR A 36 10.11 2.71 11.90
CA THR A 36 10.78 2.99 13.18
C THR A 36 12.29 3.22 13.00
N GLY A 37 12.92 2.46 12.08
CA GLY A 37 14.33 2.64 11.73
C GLY A 37 14.63 3.87 10.86
N GLY A 38 13.62 4.64 10.46
CA GLY A 38 13.79 5.85 9.64
C GLY A 38 14.06 5.60 8.15
N TYR A 39 14.01 4.35 7.69
CA TYR A 39 14.22 3.98 6.28
C TYR A 39 13.04 4.39 5.40
N PHE A 40 11.82 4.34 5.95
CA PHE A 40 10.61 4.76 5.26
C PHE A 40 10.05 6.03 5.89
N GLN A 41 10.26 7.17 5.23
CA GLN A 41 9.73 8.47 5.66
C GLN A 41 8.52 8.93 4.85
N ASN A 42 8.24 8.29 3.71
CA ASN A 42 7.06 8.59 2.90
C ASN A 42 6.06 7.42 2.96
N ALA A 43 4.97 7.60 3.70
CA ALA A 43 3.92 6.59 3.82
C ALA A 43 2.94 6.55 2.63
N CYS A 44 3.03 7.45 1.63
CA CYS A 44 2.10 7.49 0.50
C CYS A 44 1.90 6.11 -0.19
N PRO A 45 2.96 5.43 -0.68
CA PRO A 45 2.79 4.13 -1.34
C PRO A 45 2.40 3.02 -0.36
N ILE A 46 2.75 3.16 0.93
CA ILE A 46 2.38 2.21 1.99
C ILE A 46 0.88 2.29 2.29
N ARG A 47 0.32 3.51 2.37
CA ARG A 47 -1.14 3.72 2.54
C ARG A 47 -1.91 3.15 1.36
N MET A 48 -1.46 3.39 0.13
CA MET A 48 -2.10 2.81 -1.06
C MET A 48 -2.00 1.28 -1.08
N SER A 49 -0.86 0.73 -0.68
CA SER A 49 -0.70 -0.72 -0.51
C SER A 49 -1.68 -1.29 0.51
N TYR A 50 -1.88 -0.61 1.64
CA TYR A 50 -2.88 -1.00 2.65
C TYR A 50 -4.28 -1.02 2.06
N VAL A 51 -4.68 0.02 1.31
CA VAL A 51 -5.99 0.10 0.66
C VAL A 51 -6.21 -1.10 -0.27
N LEU A 52 -5.26 -1.40 -1.15
CA LEU A 52 -5.34 -2.52 -2.08
C LEU A 52 -5.47 -3.87 -1.33
N ASN A 53 -4.63 -4.06 -0.30
CA ASN A 53 -4.64 -5.25 0.55
C ASN A 53 -5.94 -5.43 1.35
N ALA A 54 -6.55 -4.34 1.82
CA ALA A 54 -7.78 -4.36 2.62
C ALA A 54 -9.05 -4.51 1.79
N THR A 55 -8.99 -4.20 0.48
CA THR A 55 -10.15 -4.18 -0.42
C THR A 55 -10.26 -5.39 -1.35
N GLY A 56 -9.43 -6.42 -1.13
CA GLY A 56 -9.46 -7.66 -1.91
C GLY A 56 -8.60 -7.63 -3.19
N PHE A 57 -7.71 -6.64 -3.32
CA PHE A 57 -6.77 -6.52 -4.44
C PHE A 57 -5.33 -6.59 -3.92
N PRO A 58 -4.91 -7.71 -3.29
CA PRO A 58 -3.63 -7.78 -2.61
C PRO A 58 -2.45 -7.66 -3.58
N ILE A 59 -1.36 -7.02 -3.13
CA ILE A 59 -0.12 -6.97 -3.89
C ILE A 59 0.48 -8.39 -3.95
N ALA A 60 0.59 -8.94 -5.16
CA ALA A 60 1.05 -10.30 -5.39
C ALA A 60 2.52 -10.50 -4.94
N ARG A 61 2.83 -11.71 -4.46
CA ARG A 61 4.19 -12.05 -3.99
C ARG A 61 5.25 -11.98 -5.08
N ASN A 62 4.87 -12.35 -6.30
CA ASN A 62 5.69 -12.30 -7.50
C ASN A 62 5.63 -10.94 -8.24
N SER A 63 4.96 -9.92 -7.67
CA SER A 63 4.98 -8.57 -8.22
C SER A 63 6.43 -8.07 -8.34
N PRO A 64 6.82 -7.46 -9.47
CA PRO A 64 8.22 -7.05 -9.72
C PRO A 64 8.64 -5.79 -8.94
N TYR A 65 7.75 -5.22 -8.14
CA TYR A 65 7.98 -4.00 -7.37
C TYR A 65 8.60 -4.26 -5.99
N ALA A 66 9.35 -3.27 -5.51
CA ALA A 66 10.02 -3.35 -4.22
C ALA A 66 9.00 -3.27 -3.08
N LYS A 67 8.99 -4.29 -2.22
CA LYS A 67 7.95 -4.50 -1.20
C LYS A 67 8.46 -5.25 0.03
N VAL A 68 7.86 -4.97 1.18
CA VAL A 68 8.10 -5.69 2.45
C VAL A 68 6.79 -6.15 3.06
N SER A 69 6.84 -7.08 4.02
CA SER A 69 5.64 -7.61 4.68
C SER A 69 5.18 -6.75 5.86
N GLY A 70 3.86 -6.63 6.05
CA GLY A 70 3.26 -6.18 7.31
C GLY A 70 3.14 -7.32 8.33
N ALA A 71 2.57 -7.04 9.50
CA ALA A 71 2.26 -8.06 10.50
C ALA A 71 1.16 -9.04 10.04
N ASP A 72 0.35 -8.60 9.07
CA ASP A 72 -0.71 -9.38 8.41
C ASP A 72 -0.19 -10.34 7.33
N ASN A 73 1.14 -10.46 7.16
CA ASN A 73 1.80 -11.21 6.09
C ASN A 73 1.47 -10.74 4.67
N LYS A 74 0.77 -9.60 4.50
CA LYS A 74 0.56 -8.98 3.19
C LYS A 74 1.74 -8.10 2.82
N LEU A 75 1.86 -7.78 1.54
CA LEU A 75 3.00 -7.04 1.00
C LEU A 75 2.65 -5.58 0.74
N TYR A 76 3.62 -4.71 1.02
CA TYR A 76 3.47 -3.27 0.94
C TYR A 76 4.60 -2.69 0.09
N ILE A 77 4.23 -2.06 -1.03
CA ILE A 77 5.16 -1.29 -1.87
C ILE A 77 5.51 -0.01 -1.12
N TYR A 78 6.81 0.32 -1.08
CA TYR A 78 7.32 1.45 -0.29
C TYR A 78 7.94 2.58 -1.15
N ARG A 79 7.95 2.44 -2.49
CA ARG A 79 8.39 3.48 -3.42
C ARG A 79 7.20 4.06 -4.18
N VAL A 80 7.18 5.38 -4.36
CA VAL A 80 6.09 6.07 -5.07
C VAL A 80 6.05 5.65 -6.55
N ASN A 81 7.19 5.63 -7.23
CA ASN A 81 7.29 5.25 -8.65
C ASN A 81 6.75 3.83 -8.87
N ASP A 82 7.21 2.87 -8.06
CA ASP A 82 6.71 1.49 -8.09
C ASP A 82 5.20 1.39 -7.89
N MET A 83 4.60 2.24 -7.04
CA MET A 83 3.15 2.27 -6.84
C MET A 83 2.42 2.81 -8.07
N ILE A 84 2.93 3.87 -8.71
CA ILE A 84 2.36 4.40 -9.96
C ILE A 84 2.39 3.32 -11.04
N ASP A 85 3.54 2.71 -11.25
CA ASP A 85 3.71 1.63 -12.24
C ASP A 85 2.80 0.43 -11.91
N HIS A 86 2.68 0.07 -10.63
CA HIS A 86 1.78 -1.00 -10.18
C HIS A 86 0.32 -0.73 -10.56
N LEU A 87 -0.17 0.50 -10.36
CA LEU A 87 -1.54 0.86 -10.70
C LEU A 87 -1.76 0.79 -12.21
N THR A 88 -0.83 1.28 -13.03
CA THR A 88 -0.93 1.17 -14.50
C THR A 88 -0.98 -0.28 -14.98
N HIS A 89 -0.17 -1.16 -14.38
CA HIS A 89 -0.13 -2.57 -14.77
C HIS A 89 -1.34 -3.38 -14.28
N THR A 90 -1.91 -3.05 -13.11
CA THR A 90 -2.98 -3.85 -12.49
C THR A 90 -4.38 -3.32 -12.77
N MET A 91 -4.55 -2.01 -12.93
CA MET A 91 -5.86 -1.38 -13.16
C MET A 91 -6.14 -1.08 -14.64
N GLY A 92 -5.15 -1.31 -15.52
CA GLY A 92 -5.24 -1.02 -16.95
C GLY A 92 -5.10 0.47 -17.25
N LYS A 93 -5.58 0.88 -18.43
CA LYS A 93 -5.50 2.29 -18.85
C LYS A 93 -6.28 3.19 -17.88
N PRO A 94 -5.74 4.36 -17.52
CA PRO A 94 -6.48 5.33 -16.73
C PRO A 94 -7.65 5.89 -17.55
N ASP A 95 -8.72 6.25 -16.85
CA ASP A 95 -9.90 6.84 -17.48
C ASP A 95 -9.66 8.32 -17.87
N LEU A 96 -8.66 8.98 -17.26
CA LEU A 96 -8.25 10.37 -17.50
C LEU A 96 -6.74 10.55 -17.28
N ILE A 97 -6.08 11.41 -18.06
CA ILE A 97 -4.64 11.78 -17.96
C ILE A 97 -4.52 13.29 -17.76
#